data_AF-A0AA44FA35-F1
#
_entry.id   AF-A0AA44FA35-F1
#
_cell.length_a   1.000
_cell.length_b   1.000
_cell.length_c   1.000
_cell.angle_alpha   90.00
_cell.angle_beta   90.00
_cell.angle_gamma   90.00
#
_symmetry.space_group_name_H-M   'P 1'
#
loop_
_entity.id
_entity.type
_entity.pdbx_description
1 polymer ?
#
loop_
_entity_poly.entity_id
_entity_poly.type
_entity_poly.pdbx_seq_one_letter_code
_entity_poly.pdbx_strand_id
1 'polypeptide(L)'
;MNLGLLCGAMLVLLTGPAAAQVTTFDVFGVRVGDGPEAVTRALTEKGFFKDVELRGPTFDEQVALRRNKIDLGSAKGAVKEITYRRDSNKISIMFTAWPDGEKVTRVFYRPNITQADCPAFKNAAQQKYGVGIEYAGEWIDRPVEKPNGFSERKLDETVSIAAKCSAGSRYLAMDLFGAQKMQNQMLDKADGEVKHDF
;
A
#
# COMPACT_ATOMS: atom_id res chain seq x y z
N MET A 1 4.44 24.30 -64.59
CA MET A 1 3.22 23.56 -64.19
C MET A 1 3.38 23.16 -62.73
N ASN A 2 2.64 23.86 -61.86
CA ASN A 2 2.52 23.56 -60.44
C ASN A 2 1.53 22.40 -60.27
N LEU A 3 1.94 21.33 -59.58
CA LEU A 3 1.00 20.48 -58.85
C LEU A 3 1.52 20.36 -57.42
N GLY A 4 1.00 21.25 -56.57
CA GLY A 4 1.02 21.05 -55.12
C GLY A 4 0.07 19.92 -54.79
N LEU A 5 0.58 18.90 -54.10
CA LEU A 5 -0.24 17.93 -53.40
C LEU A 5 0.14 18.00 -51.91
N LEU A 6 -0.48 18.98 -51.25
CA LEU A 6 -0.75 18.96 -49.83
C LEU A 6 -1.62 17.73 -49.54
N CYS A 7 -1.04 16.69 -48.94
CA CYS A 7 -1.82 15.64 -48.31
C CYS A 7 -1.30 15.40 -46.90
N GLY A 8 -1.96 16.08 -45.97
CA GLY A 8 -2.30 15.57 -44.64
C GLY A 8 -1.15 15.05 -43.81
N ALA A 9 -0.57 15.93 -43.00
CA ALA A 9 -0.02 15.54 -41.71
C ALA A 9 -1.11 14.78 -40.93
N MET A 10 -1.08 13.46 -41.03
CA MET A 10 -1.88 12.60 -40.17
C MET A 10 -1.19 12.63 -38.81
N LEU A 11 -1.54 13.68 -38.05
CA LEU A 11 -1.34 13.77 -36.62
C LEU A 11 -2.19 12.65 -36.02
N VAL A 12 -1.68 11.42 -36.07
CA VAL A 12 -2.20 10.34 -35.24
C VAL A 12 -1.84 10.74 -33.82
N LEU A 13 -2.77 11.45 -33.20
CA LEU A 13 -2.95 11.47 -31.76
C LEU A 13 -2.83 10.02 -31.31
N LEU A 14 -1.65 9.67 -30.81
CA LEU A 14 -1.42 8.48 -30.00
C LEU A 14 -2.15 8.71 -28.66
N THR A 15 -3.46 8.93 -28.71
CA THR A 15 -4.38 8.49 -27.67
C THR A 15 -4.49 6.98 -27.84
N GLY A 16 -3.39 6.29 -27.55
CA GLY A 16 -3.51 4.89 -27.18
C GLY A 16 -4.48 4.84 -26.01
N PRO A 17 -5.33 3.80 -25.90
CA PRO A 17 -6.08 3.61 -24.68
C PRO A 17 -5.08 3.70 -23.54
N ALA A 18 -5.41 4.43 -22.48
CA ALA A 18 -4.70 4.34 -21.22
C ALA A 18 -4.87 2.89 -20.77
N ALA A 19 -4.03 2.00 -21.32
CA ALA A 19 -3.85 0.66 -20.84
C ALA A 19 -3.52 0.89 -19.38
N ALA A 20 -4.45 0.48 -18.50
CA ALA A 20 -4.25 0.49 -17.08
C ALA A 20 -2.94 -0.28 -16.86
N GLN A 21 -1.82 0.46 -16.78
CA GLN A 21 -0.56 -0.13 -16.45
C GLN A 21 -0.81 -0.68 -15.07
N VAL A 22 -0.84 -2.00 -14.97
CA VAL A 22 -0.91 -2.73 -13.71
C VAL A 22 0.46 -2.52 -13.06
N THR A 23 0.76 -1.28 -12.65
CA THR A 23 1.95 -0.93 -11.90
C THR A 23 1.75 -1.57 -10.54
N THR A 24 2.35 -2.74 -10.36
CA THR A 24 2.37 -3.44 -9.09
C THR A 24 3.37 -2.72 -8.21
N PHE A 25 2.88 -1.73 -7.47
CA PHE A 25 3.69 -1.02 -6.50
C PHE A 25 4.28 -2.01 -5.50
N ASP A 26 5.60 -2.03 -5.39
CA ASP A 26 6.33 -2.89 -4.47
C ASP A 26 7.42 -2.13 -3.71
N VAL A 27 7.71 -2.57 -2.50
CA VAL A 27 8.86 -2.14 -1.72
C VAL A 27 9.71 -3.38 -1.45
N PHE A 28 10.87 -3.47 -2.11
CA PHE A 28 11.74 -4.65 -2.07
C PHE A 28 11.04 -5.96 -2.46
N GLY A 29 10.13 -5.92 -3.43
CA GLY A 29 9.35 -7.06 -3.88
C GLY A 29 8.10 -7.35 -3.04
N VAL A 30 7.89 -6.63 -1.93
CA VAL A 30 6.69 -6.76 -1.08
C VAL A 30 5.60 -5.84 -1.58
N ARG A 31 4.38 -6.37 -1.72
CA ARG A 31 3.16 -5.70 -2.19
C ARG A 31 2.07 -5.72 -1.12
N VAL A 32 1.16 -4.76 -1.21
CA VAL A 32 -0.13 -4.86 -0.50
C VAL A 32 -0.86 -6.12 -0.97
N GLY A 33 -1.46 -6.86 -0.03
CA GLY A 33 -2.11 -8.13 -0.30
C GLY A 33 -1.20 -9.36 -0.23
N ASP A 34 0.12 -9.19 -0.14
CA ASP A 34 1.02 -10.34 0.03
C ASP A 34 0.79 -11.03 1.38
N GLY A 35 0.96 -12.35 1.39
CA GLY A 35 0.99 -13.13 2.63
C GLY A 35 2.36 -13.12 3.30
N PRO A 36 2.46 -13.50 4.59
CA PRO A 36 3.72 -13.51 5.34
C PRO A 36 4.86 -14.29 4.69
N GLU A 37 4.56 -15.39 4.00
CA GLU A 37 5.58 -16.21 3.30
C GLU A 37 6.18 -15.49 2.09
N ALA A 38 5.36 -14.79 1.29
CA ALA A 38 5.81 -14.00 0.16
C ALA A 38 6.71 -12.85 0.63
N VAL A 39 6.32 -12.18 1.71
CA VAL A 39 7.12 -11.13 2.36
C VAL A 39 8.46 -11.67 2.82
N THR A 40 8.47 -12.78 3.55
CA THR A 40 9.69 -13.38 4.10
C THR A 40 10.66 -13.71 2.97
N ARG A 41 10.17 -14.32 1.90
CA ARG A 41 10.97 -14.67 0.72
C ARG A 41 11.56 -13.43 0.05
N ALA A 42 10.71 -12.46 -0.29
CA ALA A 42 11.13 -11.24 -0.97
C ALA A 42 12.20 -10.48 -0.17
N LEU A 43 12.02 -10.32 1.14
CA LEU A 43 12.96 -9.59 1.99
C LEU A 43 14.26 -10.37 2.24
N THR A 44 14.19 -11.69 2.41
CA THR A 44 15.38 -12.54 2.57
C THR A 44 16.25 -12.53 1.32
N GLU A 45 15.64 -12.57 0.12
CA GLU A 45 16.37 -12.42 -1.16
C GLU A 45 17.06 -11.06 -1.30
N LYS A 46 16.62 -10.03 -0.56
CA LYS A 46 17.26 -8.70 -0.49
C LYS A 46 18.23 -8.56 0.70
N GLY A 47 18.51 -9.64 1.41
CA GLY A 47 19.44 -9.69 2.54
C GLY A 47 18.87 -9.13 3.85
N PHE A 48 17.56 -8.93 3.95
CA PHE A 48 16.93 -8.59 5.22
C PHE A 48 16.66 -9.85 6.03
N PHE A 49 16.84 -9.77 7.35
CA PHE A 49 16.46 -10.82 8.29
C PHE A 49 15.34 -10.33 9.21
N LYS A 50 14.51 -11.26 9.70
CA LYS A 50 13.46 -10.96 10.68
C LYS A 50 14.09 -10.59 12.03
N ASP A 51 13.75 -9.43 12.56
CA ASP A 51 14.27 -8.87 13.82
C ASP A 51 13.26 -9.07 14.96
N VAL A 52 12.05 -8.53 14.79
CA VAL A 52 10.98 -8.57 15.81
C VAL A 52 9.67 -8.93 15.14
N GLU A 53 8.86 -9.75 15.82
CA GLU A 53 7.47 -10.01 15.43
C GLU A 53 6.54 -9.70 16.60
N LEU A 54 5.60 -8.79 16.35
CA LEU A 54 4.42 -8.58 17.18
C LEU A 54 3.29 -9.40 16.57
N ARG A 55 2.81 -10.41 17.32
CA ARG A 55 1.65 -11.19 16.91
C ARG A 55 0.37 -10.38 17.16
N GLY A 56 -0.51 -10.35 16.16
CA GLY A 56 -1.90 -9.93 16.30
C GLY A 56 -2.86 -11.12 16.22
N PRO A 57 -4.17 -10.93 16.46
CA PRO A 57 -5.17 -11.98 16.38
C PRO A 57 -5.45 -12.37 14.92
N THR A 58 -5.69 -13.67 14.70
CA THR A 58 -6.21 -14.17 13.42
C THR A 58 -7.63 -13.68 13.17
N PHE A 59 -8.15 -13.87 11.96
CA PHE A 59 -9.52 -13.47 11.64
C PHE A 59 -10.54 -14.23 12.50
N ASP A 60 -10.38 -15.54 12.64
CA ASP A 60 -11.24 -16.37 13.49
C ASP A 60 -11.15 -15.98 14.97
N GLU A 61 -9.95 -15.66 15.47
CA GLU A 61 -9.77 -15.14 16.82
C GLU A 61 -10.53 -13.82 17.00
N GLN A 62 -10.50 -12.92 16.01
CA GLN A 62 -11.27 -11.67 16.05
C GLN A 62 -12.79 -11.87 16.02
N VAL A 63 -13.29 -12.82 15.21
CA VAL A 63 -14.71 -13.19 15.22
C VAL A 63 -15.11 -13.77 16.57
N ALA A 64 -14.32 -14.68 17.14
CA ALA A 64 -14.58 -15.27 18.45
C ALA A 64 -14.57 -14.21 19.57
N LEU A 65 -13.64 -13.25 19.53
CA LEU A 65 -13.57 -12.14 20.48
C LEU A 65 -14.83 -11.26 20.41
N ARG A 66 -15.30 -10.92 19.20
CA ARG A 66 -16.52 -10.14 18.99
C ARG A 66 -17.76 -10.85 19.54
N ARG A 67 -17.89 -12.15 19.28
CA ARG A 67 -19.01 -12.98 19.77
C ARG A 67 -19.01 -13.15 21.28
N ASN A 68 -17.84 -13.36 21.87
CA ASN A 68 -17.70 -13.66 23.29
C ASN A 68 -17.66 -12.40 24.17
N LYS A 69 -17.78 -11.18 23.60
CA LYS A 69 -17.70 -9.89 24.30
C LYS A 69 -16.47 -9.77 25.22
N ILE A 70 -15.35 -10.36 24.82
CA ILE A 70 -14.11 -10.30 25.59
C ILE A 70 -13.51 -8.90 25.40
N ASP A 71 -13.06 -8.30 26.50
CA ASP A 71 -12.37 -7.01 26.47
C ASP A 71 -11.20 -7.05 25.47
N LEU A 72 -11.22 -6.15 24.48
CA LEU A 72 -10.24 -6.03 23.39
C LEU A 72 -8.81 -5.95 23.91
N GLY A 73 -8.60 -5.49 25.16
CA GLY A 73 -7.30 -5.47 25.83
C GLY A 73 -6.69 -6.85 26.11
N SER A 74 -7.49 -7.92 26.10
CA SER A 74 -7.07 -9.30 26.39
C SER A 74 -6.61 -10.07 25.14
N ALA A 75 -6.94 -9.56 23.95
CA ALA A 75 -6.51 -10.12 22.68
C ALA A 75 -5.09 -9.64 22.37
N LYS A 76 -4.12 -10.56 22.35
CA LYS A 76 -2.72 -10.27 22.05
C LYS A 76 -2.58 -9.38 20.81
N GLY A 77 -2.12 -8.14 21.00
CA GLY A 77 -1.73 -7.15 19.98
C GLY A 77 -2.85 -6.74 19.02
N ALA A 78 -3.24 -5.46 19.00
CA ALA A 78 -4.27 -4.98 18.05
C ALA A 78 -3.87 -5.16 16.56
N VAL A 79 -2.57 -5.32 16.28
CA VAL A 79 -2.03 -5.45 14.92
C VAL A 79 -0.89 -6.47 14.91
N LYS A 80 -0.80 -7.25 13.84
CA LYS A 80 0.39 -8.04 13.53
C LYS A 80 1.42 -7.18 12.80
N GLU A 81 2.63 -7.08 13.34
CA GLU A 81 3.74 -6.37 12.70
C GLU A 81 5.01 -7.24 12.72
N ILE A 82 5.66 -7.38 11.57
CA ILE A 82 6.99 -7.99 11.49
C ILE A 82 7.99 -6.92 11.07
N THR A 83 9.00 -6.70 11.90
CA THR A 83 10.16 -5.87 11.58
C THR A 83 11.27 -6.73 10.99
N TYR A 84 11.84 -6.27 9.88
CA TYR A 84 13.03 -6.81 9.24
C TYR A 84 14.16 -5.79 9.27
N ARG A 85 15.41 -6.26 9.35
CA ARG A 85 16.62 -5.42 9.31
C ARG A 85 17.62 -5.90 8.29
N ARG A 86 18.38 -4.94 7.76
CA ARG A 86 19.59 -5.16 6.98
C ARG A 86 20.54 -4.01 7.29
N ASP A 87 21.66 -4.32 7.94
CA ASP A 87 22.54 -3.33 8.54
C ASP A 87 21.74 -2.43 9.51
N SER A 88 21.80 -1.11 9.31
CA SER A 88 20.99 -0.12 10.04
C SER A 88 19.66 0.21 9.37
N ASN A 89 19.34 -0.39 8.21
CA ASN A 89 18.05 -0.22 7.58
C ASN A 89 16.98 -1.05 8.27
N LYS A 90 15.76 -0.52 8.35
CA LYS A 90 14.61 -1.20 8.95
C LYS A 90 13.42 -1.20 8.01
N ILE A 91 12.72 -2.33 7.91
CA ILE A 91 11.41 -2.43 7.24
C ILE A 91 10.41 -2.98 8.26
N SER A 92 9.32 -2.26 8.49
CA SER A 92 8.18 -2.75 9.27
C SER A 92 7.06 -3.14 8.31
N ILE A 93 6.53 -4.36 8.44
CA ILE A 93 5.41 -4.87 7.65
C ILE A 93 4.23 -5.07 8.59
N MET A 94 3.12 -4.37 8.35
CA MET A 94 1.88 -4.60 9.09
C MET A 94 0.96 -5.50 8.28
N PHE A 95 0.42 -6.50 8.96
CA PHE A 95 -0.56 -7.44 8.42
C PHE A 95 -1.92 -7.20 9.04
N THR A 96 -2.94 -7.31 8.21
CA THR A 96 -4.33 -7.36 8.62
C THR A 96 -4.86 -8.77 8.39
N ALA A 97 -5.56 -9.32 9.37
CA ALA A 97 -6.16 -10.64 9.23
C ALA A 97 -7.41 -10.56 8.34
N TRP A 98 -7.43 -11.32 7.25
CA TRP A 98 -8.61 -11.55 6.40
C TRP A 98 -9.10 -13.00 6.54
N PRO A 99 -10.31 -13.33 6.06
CA PRO A 99 -10.85 -14.68 6.13
C PRO A 99 -9.96 -15.75 5.48
N ASP A 100 -9.25 -15.39 4.41
CA ASP A 100 -8.37 -16.29 3.65
C ASP A 100 -6.91 -16.23 4.11
N GLY A 101 -6.65 -15.56 5.24
CA GLY A 101 -5.32 -15.42 5.83
C GLY A 101 -4.87 -13.97 5.98
N GLU A 102 -3.69 -13.78 6.55
CA GLU A 102 -3.13 -12.46 6.80
C GLU A 102 -2.59 -11.83 5.50
N LYS A 103 -2.83 -10.53 5.33
CA LYS A 103 -2.38 -9.78 4.15
C LYS A 103 -1.64 -8.51 4.57
N VAL A 104 -0.59 -8.16 3.82
CA VAL A 104 0.12 -6.89 3.99
C VAL A 104 -0.83 -5.73 3.71
N THR A 105 -0.92 -4.80 4.65
CA THR A 105 -1.67 -3.54 4.47
C THR A 105 -0.80 -2.31 4.66
N ARG A 106 0.38 -2.44 5.28
CA ARG A 106 1.40 -1.39 5.30
C ARG A 106 2.80 -1.98 5.18
N VAL A 107 3.63 -1.32 4.39
CA VAL A 107 5.09 -1.46 4.38
C VAL A 107 5.70 -0.12 4.77
N PHE A 108 6.56 -0.11 5.77
CA PHE A 108 7.24 1.10 6.24
C PHE A 108 8.74 0.88 6.29
N TYR A 109 9.46 1.40 5.30
CA TYR A 109 10.90 1.32 5.18
C TYR A 109 11.56 2.58 5.75
N ARG A 110 12.49 2.40 6.70
CA ARG A 110 13.36 3.43 7.25
C ARG A 110 14.79 3.18 6.74
N PRO A 111 15.25 3.92 5.71
CA PRO A 111 16.62 3.86 5.25
C PRO A 111 17.56 4.48 6.29
N ASN A 112 18.73 3.88 6.48
CA ASN A 112 19.83 4.51 7.20
C ASN A 112 20.64 5.38 6.24
N ILE A 113 20.16 6.61 6.03
CA ILE A 113 20.77 7.58 5.13
C ILE A 113 20.89 8.95 5.81
N THR A 114 21.85 9.74 5.35
CA THR A 114 22.10 11.09 5.83
C THR A 114 21.21 12.11 5.11
N GLN A 115 21.29 13.38 5.53
CA GLN A 115 20.60 14.47 4.82
C GLN A 115 21.16 14.70 3.41
N ALA A 116 22.46 14.45 3.20
CA ALA A 116 23.12 14.60 1.90
C ALA A 116 22.59 13.59 0.87
N ASP A 117 22.14 12.42 1.32
CA ASP A 117 21.59 11.37 0.46
C ASP A 117 20.13 11.62 0.05
N CYS A 118 19.44 12.58 0.69
CA CYS A 118 18.01 12.81 0.49
C CYS A 118 17.61 13.10 -0.96
N PRO A 119 18.34 13.93 -1.74
CA PRO A 119 18.01 14.15 -3.15
C PRO A 119 18.04 12.85 -3.97
N ALA A 120 19.07 12.03 -3.78
CA ALA A 120 19.20 10.74 -4.47
C ALA A 120 18.08 9.77 -4.06
N PHE A 121 17.77 9.69 -2.77
CA PHE A 121 16.68 8.85 -2.25
C PHE A 121 15.32 9.26 -2.84
N LYS A 122 14.99 10.56 -2.84
CA LYS A 122 13.74 11.07 -3.40
C LYS A 122 13.66 10.84 -4.92
N ASN A 123 14.75 11.11 -5.65
CA ASN A 123 14.81 10.89 -7.09
C ASN A 123 14.64 9.41 -7.45
N ALA A 124 15.30 8.50 -6.73
CA ALA A 124 15.15 7.06 -6.94
C ALA A 124 13.71 6.58 -6.68
N ALA A 125 13.09 7.09 -5.61
CA ALA A 125 11.68 6.82 -5.35
C ALA A 125 10.78 7.36 -6.47
N GLN A 126 11.01 8.60 -6.93
CA GLN A 126 10.23 9.23 -8.00
C GLN A 126 10.39 8.50 -9.33
N GLN A 127 11.60 8.03 -9.65
CA GLN A 127 11.83 7.21 -10.85
C GLN A 127 11.11 5.87 -10.77
N LYS A 128 11.11 5.21 -9.60
CA LYS A 128 10.46 3.91 -9.44
C LYS A 128 8.93 4.00 -9.42
N TYR A 129 8.38 5.01 -8.75
CA TYR A 129 6.95 5.10 -8.45
C TYR A 129 6.22 6.19 -9.26
N GLY A 130 6.93 6.98 -10.06
CA GLY A 130 6.39 8.05 -10.89
C GLY A 130 6.38 9.43 -10.20
N VAL A 131 5.97 10.46 -10.96
CA VAL A 131 5.79 11.83 -10.48
C VAL A 131 4.52 11.89 -9.63
N GLY A 132 4.67 11.77 -8.31
CA GLY A 132 3.56 11.83 -7.34
C GLY A 132 3.99 11.77 -5.88
N ILE A 133 5.28 11.98 -5.58
CA ILE A 133 5.86 11.80 -4.23
C ILE A 133 5.92 13.12 -3.44
N GLU A 134 4.96 14.01 -3.69
CA GLU A 134 4.65 15.13 -2.81
C GLU A 134 3.14 15.22 -2.66
N TYR A 135 2.58 14.72 -1.57
CA TYR A 135 1.33 15.27 -1.05
C TYR A 135 1.29 15.12 0.47
N ALA A 136 1.47 16.24 1.16
CA ALA A 136 0.70 16.46 2.38
C ALA A 136 -0.77 16.57 1.93
N GLY A 137 -1.44 15.41 1.79
CA GLY A 137 -2.84 15.31 1.37
C GLY A 137 -3.05 15.36 -0.14
N GLU A 138 -3.22 14.18 -0.75
CA GLU A 138 -4.00 13.80 -1.95
C GLU A 138 -3.38 12.60 -2.70
N TRP A 139 -4.25 11.79 -3.30
CA TRP A 139 -4.22 10.32 -3.33
C TRP A 139 -3.76 9.75 -4.67
N ILE A 140 -3.24 8.52 -4.67
CA ILE A 140 -3.19 7.68 -5.89
C ILE A 140 -4.58 7.07 -6.10
N ASP A 141 -5.58 7.88 -6.46
CA ASP A 141 -6.78 7.32 -7.06
C ASP A 141 -6.40 6.82 -8.46
N ARG A 142 -6.58 5.51 -8.70
CA ARG A 142 -6.77 5.06 -10.07
C ARG A 142 -8.23 5.38 -10.43
N PRO A 143 -8.49 6.21 -11.45
CA PRO A 143 -9.85 6.48 -11.87
C PRO A 143 -10.48 5.20 -12.43
N VAL A 144 -11.59 4.76 -11.84
CA VAL A 144 -12.57 3.97 -12.57
C VAL A 144 -13.37 4.97 -13.39
N GLU A 145 -13.14 5.01 -14.70
CA GLU A 145 -13.91 5.84 -15.62
C GLU A 145 -15.38 5.41 -15.52
N LYS A 146 -16.23 6.27 -14.95
CA LYS A 146 -17.68 6.10 -15.00
C LYS A 146 -18.25 7.12 -16.00
N PRO A 147 -19.24 6.75 -16.82
CA PRO A 147 -19.68 7.55 -17.97
C PRO A 147 -20.14 8.97 -17.66
N ASN A 148 -20.54 9.27 -16.41
CA ASN A 148 -21.16 10.53 -16.04
C ASN A 148 -20.49 11.06 -14.76
N GLY A 149 -19.61 12.04 -14.92
CA GLY A 149 -18.70 12.54 -13.88
C GLY A 149 -19.37 13.08 -12.63
N PHE A 150 -18.72 12.83 -11.48
CA PHE A 150 -18.42 13.74 -10.37
C PHE A 150 -17.45 12.97 -9.45
N SER A 151 -16.37 13.60 -8.99
CA SER A 151 -15.40 13.04 -8.03
C SER A 151 -15.96 13.07 -6.62
N GLU A 152 -15.54 12.08 -5.82
CA GLU A 152 -15.40 12.04 -4.34
C GLU A 152 -15.88 10.70 -3.76
N ARG A 153 -14.99 9.71 -3.80
CA ARG A 153 -14.87 8.66 -2.78
C ARG A 153 -13.53 7.98 -2.99
N LYS A 154 -12.60 8.20 -2.05
CA LYS A 154 -11.43 7.32 -1.88
C LYS A 154 -12.01 5.91 -1.73
N LEU A 155 -11.76 5.04 -2.70
CA LEU A 155 -12.12 3.65 -2.53
C LEU A 155 -11.26 3.11 -1.39
N ASP A 156 -11.87 2.35 -0.48
CA ASP A 156 -11.16 1.72 0.65
C ASP A 156 -10.09 0.72 0.17
N GLU A 157 -9.87 0.55 -1.13
CA GLU A 157 -8.91 -0.39 -1.74
C GLU A 157 -7.71 0.33 -2.40
N THR A 158 -7.57 1.63 -2.21
CA THR A 158 -6.48 2.42 -2.80
C THR A 158 -5.15 2.20 -2.09
N VAL A 159 -4.06 1.98 -2.87
CA VAL A 159 -2.68 1.92 -2.35
C VAL A 159 -1.99 3.27 -2.53
N SER A 160 -1.39 3.80 -1.47
CA SER A 160 -0.59 5.02 -1.49
C SER A 160 0.89 4.72 -1.24
N ILE A 161 1.78 5.50 -1.85
CA ILE A 161 3.23 5.46 -1.57
C ILE A 161 3.70 6.86 -1.21
N ALA A 162 4.46 6.98 -0.12
CA ALA A 162 5.07 8.23 0.31
C ALA A 162 6.57 8.04 0.59
N ALA A 163 7.42 8.84 -0.06
CA ALA A 163 8.83 8.97 0.31
C ALA A 163 9.07 10.30 1.02
N LYS A 164 9.46 10.25 2.29
CA LYS A 164 9.83 11.44 3.07
C LYS A 164 11.32 11.41 3.36
N CYS A 165 11.98 12.53 3.16
CA CYS A 165 13.38 12.72 3.58
C CYS A 165 13.57 14.17 4.03
N SER A 166 13.53 14.38 5.33
CA SER A 166 13.71 15.67 6.00
C SER A 166 14.54 15.50 7.27
N ALA A 167 14.95 16.62 7.88
CA ALA A 167 15.52 16.59 9.23
C ALA A 167 14.55 15.85 10.18
N GLY A 168 15.04 14.78 10.82
CA GLY A 168 14.28 13.95 11.77
C GLY A 168 13.35 12.89 11.18
N SER A 169 13.11 12.84 9.86
CA SER A 169 12.18 11.87 9.27
C SER A 169 12.62 11.43 7.88
N ARG A 170 13.01 10.15 7.76
CA ARG A 170 13.45 9.53 6.50
C ARG A 170 12.77 8.17 6.35
N TYR A 171 11.89 8.03 5.37
CA TYR A 171 11.17 6.78 5.13
C TYR A 171 10.59 6.68 3.72
N LEU A 172 10.27 5.46 3.33
CA LEU A 172 9.32 5.11 2.28
C LEU A 172 8.18 4.31 2.91
N ALA A 173 6.94 4.74 2.73
CA ALA A 173 5.75 4.06 3.21
C ALA A 173 4.89 3.63 2.01
N MET A 174 4.32 2.44 2.08
CA MET A 174 3.28 1.96 1.17
C MET A 174 2.10 1.48 2.02
N ASP A 175 0.90 1.98 1.72
CA ASP A 175 -0.26 1.90 2.58
C ASP A 175 -1.52 1.53 1.80
N LEU A 176 -2.25 0.52 2.25
CA LEU A 176 -3.62 0.26 1.84
C LEU A 176 -4.55 1.19 2.63
N PHE A 177 -5.23 2.09 1.94
CA PHE A 177 -6.27 2.92 2.53
C PHE A 177 -7.39 2.05 3.08
N GLY A 178 -8.15 2.51 4.07
CA GLY A 178 -9.36 1.81 4.51
C GLY A 178 -9.18 0.37 5.04
N ALA A 179 -7.95 -0.14 5.20
CA ALA A 179 -7.68 -1.53 5.56
C ALA A 179 -8.46 -2.01 6.81
N GLN A 180 -8.49 -1.17 7.84
CA GLN A 180 -9.24 -1.44 9.08
C GLN A 180 -10.75 -1.42 8.85
N LYS A 181 -11.26 -0.50 8.03
CA LYS A 181 -12.68 -0.44 7.67
C LYS A 181 -13.10 -1.67 6.88
N MET A 182 -12.29 -2.12 5.92
CA MET A 182 -12.54 -3.36 5.18
C MET A 182 -12.53 -4.58 6.09
N GLN A 183 -11.56 -4.68 7.00
CA GLN A 183 -11.51 -5.76 7.99
C GLN A 183 -12.76 -5.76 8.87
N ASN A 184 -13.19 -4.60 9.36
CA ASN A 184 -14.40 -4.49 10.16
C ASN A 184 -15.63 -4.97 9.38
N GLN A 185 -15.81 -4.54 8.13
CA GLN A 185 -16.92 -5.00 7.29
C GLN A 185 -16.90 -6.51 7.04
N MET A 186 -15.71 -7.12 6.91
CA MET A 186 -15.57 -8.57 6.79
C MET A 186 -15.99 -9.26 8.10
N LEU A 187 -15.55 -8.73 9.24
CA LEU A 187 -15.90 -9.24 10.56
C LEU A 187 -17.40 -9.09 10.83
N ASP A 188 -18.04 -7.99 10.44
CA ASP A 188 -19.49 -7.79 10.61
C ASP A 188 -20.28 -8.84 9.81
N LYS A 189 -19.87 -9.10 8.56
CA LYS A 189 -20.45 -10.16 7.73
C LYS A 189 -20.26 -11.55 8.33
N ALA A 190 -19.09 -11.82 8.90
CA ALA A 190 -18.76 -13.12 9.50
C ALA A 190 -19.47 -13.34 10.85
N ASP A 191 -19.67 -12.27 11.62
CA ASP A 191 -20.37 -12.32 12.91
C ASP A 191 -21.87 -12.57 12.72
N GLY A 192 -22.45 -12.01 11.64
CA GLY A 192 -23.87 -12.14 11.30
C GLY A 192 -24.75 -11.01 11.87
N GLU A 193 -24.15 -10.10 12.64
CA GLU A 193 -24.77 -8.85 13.07
C GLU A 193 -24.36 -7.72 12.10
N VAL A 194 -25.33 -7.14 11.38
CA VAL A 194 -25.10 -5.85 10.69
C VAL A 194 -25.00 -4.78 11.77
N LYS A 195 -23.78 -4.46 12.22
CA LYS A 195 -23.55 -3.27 13.04
C LYS A 195 -23.54 -2.05 12.13
N HIS A 196 -24.66 -1.35 12.13
CA HIS A 196 -24.74 -0.02 11.55
C HIS A 196 -23.93 0.93 12.43
N ASP A 197 -22.69 1.22 12.05
CA ASP A 197 -21.95 2.34 12.61
C ASP A 197 -22.46 3.64 11.95
N PHE A 198 -22.92 4.57 12.79
CA PHE A 198 -23.49 5.89 12.44
C PHE A 198 -22.47 6.84 11.82
#